data_AF-A0A521WM64-F1
#
_entry.id   AF-A0A521WM64-F1
#
_cell.length_a   1.000
_cell.length_b   1.000
_cell.length_c   1.000
_cell.angle_alpha   90.00
_cell.angle_beta   90.00
_cell.angle_gamma   90.00
#
_symmetry.space_group_name_H-M   'P 1'
#
loop_
_entity.id
_entity.type
_entity.pdbx_description
1 polymer ?
#
loop_
_entity_poly.entity_id
_entity_poly.type
_entity_poly.pdbx_seq_one_letter_code
_entity_poly.pdbx_strand_id
1 'polypeptide(L)'
;MKEKKASAEWYIAATHWLTAGFAIPFVLTLVLSVPLIVLLSKYGNSNYLVGTVVALINILGIWLGVIYSSKYLDKTYIIKDANKIINLATLYLAVIGGGFRVYNIIHTGIFPYTDLGFLVGLVIFYMVSKKYVKNNYVSAPQPQSQVPVV
;
A
#
# COMPACT_ATOMS: atom_id res chain seq x y z
N MET A 1 -14.52 9.46 21.76
CA MET A 1 -13.77 9.27 20.49
C MET A 1 -12.29 9.44 20.79
N LYS A 2 -11.40 8.61 20.25
CA LYS A 2 -9.95 8.86 20.38
C LYS A 2 -9.60 10.12 19.59
N GLU A 3 -8.86 11.04 20.19
CA GLU A 3 -8.37 12.23 19.49
C GLU A 3 -7.47 11.81 18.32
N LYS A 4 -7.70 12.40 17.13
CA LYS A 4 -6.88 12.16 15.95
C LYS A 4 -5.54 12.88 16.12
N LYS A 5 -4.44 12.21 15.75
CA LYS A 5 -3.09 12.75 15.89
C LYS A 5 -2.72 13.59 14.67
N ALA A 6 -2.18 14.78 14.91
CA ALA A 6 -1.45 15.52 13.88
C ALA A 6 -0.07 14.86 13.72
N SER A 7 0.28 14.48 12.49
CA SER A 7 1.59 13.93 12.17
C SER A 7 2.05 14.45 10.82
N ALA A 8 3.36 14.36 10.56
CA ALA A 8 3.93 14.76 9.29
C ALA A 8 3.42 13.83 8.17
N GLU A 9 3.16 14.40 7.00
CA GLU A 9 2.58 13.67 5.86
C GLU A 9 3.47 12.52 5.39
N TRP A 10 4.79 12.69 5.44
CA TRP A 10 5.76 11.63 5.10
C TRP A 10 5.63 10.41 6.01
N TYR A 11 5.32 10.62 7.29
CA TYR A 11 5.16 9.56 8.28
C TYR A 11 3.84 8.82 8.08
N ILE A 12 2.77 9.55 7.77
CA ILE A 12 1.46 8.97 7.43
C ILE A 12 1.58 8.15 6.13
N ALA A 13 2.29 8.68 5.13
CA ALA A 13 2.58 7.98 3.87
C ALA A 13 3.41 6.72 4.09
N ALA A 14 4.45 6.80 4.94
CA ALA A 14 5.30 5.65 5.28
C ALA A 14 4.48 4.56 5.99
N THR A 15 3.62 4.96 6.94
CA THR A 15 2.69 4.04 7.62
C THR A 15 1.74 3.39 6.62
N HIS A 16 1.21 4.16 5.67
CA HIS A 16 0.32 3.65 4.64
C HIS A 16 1.00 2.59 3.78
N TRP A 17 2.16 2.94 3.22
CA TRP A 17 2.99 2.07 2.41
C TRP A 17 3.40 0.81 3.17
N LEU A 18 3.91 0.95 4.40
CA LEU A 18 4.38 -0.20 5.19
C LEU A 18 3.24 -1.18 5.47
N THR A 19 2.04 -0.67 5.76
CA THR A 19 0.88 -1.52 6.05
C THR A 19 0.33 -2.17 4.78
N ALA A 20 0.06 -1.36 3.75
CA ALA A 20 -0.69 -1.79 2.56
C ALA A 20 0.19 -2.36 1.44
N GLY A 21 1.42 -1.87 1.31
CA GLY A 21 2.38 -2.28 0.29
C GLY A 21 3.36 -3.36 0.75
N PHE A 22 3.46 -3.61 2.06
CA PHE A 22 4.40 -4.59 2.60
C PHE A 22 3.76 -5.57 3.58
N ALA A 23 3.35 -5.12 4.77
CA ALA A 23 2.96 -6.00 5.88
C ALA A 23 1.77 -6.92 5.54
N ILE A 24 0.67 -6.36 5.02
CA ILE A 24 -0.53 -7.15 4.70
C ILE A 24 -0.28 -8.12 3.52
N PRO A 25 0.28 -7.68 2.37
CA PRO A 25 0.68 -8.60 1.31
C PRO A 25 1.62 -9.70 1.81
N PHE A 26 2.65 -9.37 2.60
CA PHE A 26 3.61 -10.33 3.15
C PHE A 26 2.93 -11.40 4.01
N VAL A 27 2.08 -10.99 4.97
CA VAL A 27 1.36 -11.93 5.83
C VAL A 27 0.40 -12.81 5.01
N LEU A 28 -0.35 -12.24 4.06
CA LEU A 28 -1.26 -13.02 3.22
C LEU A 28 -0.51 -14.00 2.32
N THR A 29 0.61 -13.60 1.73
CA THR A 29 1.45 -14.50 0.95
C THR A 29 1.97 -15.62 1.84
N LEU A 30 2.45 -15.36 3.05
CA LEU A 30 2.96 -16.39 3.95
C LEU A 30 1.84 -17.38 4.35
N VAL A 31 0.69 -16.87 4.77
CA VAL A 31 -0.43 -17.69 5.26
C VAL A 31 -1.09 -18.49 4.14
N LEU A 32 -1.25 -17.92 2.95
CA LEU A 32 -1.98 -18.56 1.85
C LEU A 32 -1.09 -19.35 0.90
N SER A 33 0.14 -18.88 0.64
CA SER A 33 1.01 -19.52 -0.37
C SER A 33 1.69 -20.77 0.16
N VAL A 34 2.06 -20.82 1.44
CA VAL A 34 2.73 -22.01 2.02
C VAL A 34 1.84 -23.25 1.96
N PRO A 35 0.56 -23.23 2.41
CA PRO A 35 -0.33 -24.38 2.27
C PRO A 35 -0.56 -24.74 0.80
N LEU A 36 -0.67 -23.73 -0.07
CA LEU A 36 -0.93 -23.93 -1.49
C LEU A 36 0.25 -24.62 -2.18
N ILE A 37 1.49 -24.24 -1.86
CA ILE A 37 2.70 -24.90 -2.36
C ILE A 37 2.72 -26.36 -1.91
N VAL A 38 2.44 -26.65 -0.64
CA VAL A 38 2.43 -28.02 -0.09
C VAL A 38 1.34 -28.90 -0.73
N LEU A 39 0.17 -28.33 -1.01
CA LEU A 39 -0.92 -29.04 -1.67
C LEU A 39 -0.61 -29.30 -3.15
N LEU A 40 -0.16 -28.27 -3.89
CA LEU A 40 0.06 -28.35 -5.33
C LEU A 40 1.35 -29.06 -5.70
N SER A 41 2.38 -29.06 -4.86
CA SER A 41 3.63 -29.79 -5.10
C SER A 41 3.40 -31.31 -5.20
N LYS A 42 2.31 -31.83 -4.64
CA LYS A 42 1.92 -33.24 -4.75
C LYS A 42 1.30 -33.62 -6.10
N TYR A 43 0.80 -32.65 -6.87
CA TYR A 43 0.08 -32.90 -8.13
C TYR A 43 0.94 -32.74 -9.39
N GLY A 44 2.25 -32.64 -9.23
CA GLY A 44 3.18 -32.52 -10.36
C GLY A 44 3.45 -31.07 -10.77
N ASN A 45 4.66 -30.88 -11.32
CA ASN A 45 5.46 -29.67 -11.50
C ASN A 45 4.78 -28.50 -12.26
N SER A 46 3.76 -27.87 -11.66
CA SER A 46 3.10 -26.69 -12.21
C SER A 46 3.58 -25.39 -11.52
N ASN A 47 4.89 -25.14 -11.58
CA ASN A 47 5.50 -23.89 -11.07
C ASN A 47 4.79 -22.63 -11.59
N TYR A 48 4.22 -22.70 -12.80
CA TYR A 48 3.41 -21.64 -13.40
C TYR A 48 2.07 -21.40 -12.68
N LEU A 49 1.35 -22.45 -12.28
CA LEU A 49 0.09 -22.32 -11.55
C LEU A 49 0.32 -21.75 -10.15
N VAL A 50 1.31 -22.29 -9.43
CA VAL A 50 1.72 -21.77 -8.12
C VAL A 50 2.11 -20.29 -8.23
N GLY A 51 2.96 -19.94 -9.20
CA GLY A 51 3.36 -18.57 -9.46
C GLY A 51 2.21 -17.61 -9.73
N THR A 52 1.25 -18.04 -10.55
CA THR A 52 0.07 -17.25 -10.90
C THR A 52 -0.82 -17.01 -9.68
N VAL A 53 -1.08 -18.04 -8.87
CA VAL A 53 -1.89 -17.90 -7.65
C VAL A 53 -1.20 -16.98 -6.64
N VAL A 54 0.11 -17.11 -6.46
CA VAL A 54 0.90 -16.22 -5.58
C VAL A 54 0.83 -14.76 -6.04
N ALA A 55 0.88 -14.51 -7.36
CA ALA A 55 0.72 -13.16 -7.91
C ALA A 55 -0.68 -12.59 -7.62
N LEU A 56 -1.73 -13.40 -7.79
CA LEU A 56 -3.11 -12.99 -7.47
C LEU A 56 -3.31 -12.71 -5.97
N ILE A 57 -2.75 -13.55 -5.10
CA ILE A 57 -2.79 -13.35 -3.65
C ILE A 57 -2.10 -12.02 -3.28
N ASN A 58 -0.96 -11.70 -3.89
CA ASN A 58 -0.28 -10.42 -3.66
C ASN A 58 -1.14 -9.23 -4.10
N ILE A 59 -1.76 -9.29 -5.27
CA ILE A 59 -2.67 -8.23 -5.76
C ILE A 59 -3.84 -8.02 -4.80
N LEU A 60 -4.49 -9.12 -4.37
CA LEU A 60 -5.57 -9.06 -3.39
C LEU A 60 -5.09 -8.52 -2.05
N GLY A 61 -3.88 -8.90 -1.63
CA GLY A 61 -3.28 -8.42 -0.40
C GLY A 61 -2.99 -6.93 -0.42
N ILE A 62 -2.54 -6.39 -1.55
CA ILE A 62 -2.39 -4.94 -1.74
C ILE A 62 -3.76 -4.26 -1.63
N TRP A 63 -4.76 -4.78 -2.34
CA TRP A 63 -6.10 -4.18 -2.34
C TRP A 63 -6.72 -4.14 -0.93
N LEU A 64 -6.74 -5.29 -0.23
CA LEU A 64 -7.20 -5.38 1.15
C LEU A 64 -6.35 -4.52 2.09
N GLY A 65 -5.04 -4.50 1.85
CA GLY A 65 -4.09 -3.72 2.62
C GLY A 65 -4.38 -2.22 2.56
N VAL A 66 -4.67 -1.70 1.38
CA VAL A 66 -5.05 -0.28 1.21
C VAL A 66 -6.39 0.03 1.89
N ILE A 67 -7.38 -0.87 1.80
CA ILE A 67 -8.67 -0.68 2.50
C ILE A 67 -8.48 -0.66 4.01
N TYR A 68 -7.69 -1.59 4.54
CA TYR A 68 -7.42 -1.67 5.97
C TYR A 68 -6.64 -0.44 6.45
N SER A 69 -5.57 -0.12 5.73
CA SER A 69 -4.68 1.00 6.07
C SER A 69 -5.42 2.33 5.99
N SER A 70 -6.23 2.57 4.96
CA SER A 70 -7.03 3.81 4.85
C SER A 70 -8.00 4.00 6.01
N LYS A 71 -8.70 2.94 6.45
CA LYS A 71 -9.54 2.96 7.65
C LYS A 71 -8.76 3.23 8.93
N TYR A 72 -7.56 2.64 9.05
CA TYR A 72 -6.68 2.90 10.18
C TYR A 72 -6.20 4.36 10.21
N LEU A 73 -5.79 4.89 9.06
CA LEU A 73 -5.33 6.28 8.93
C LEU A 73 -6.44 7.26 9.27
N ASP A 74 -7.66 7.04 8.76
CA ASP A 74 -8.79 7.93 9.05
C ASP A 74 -9.12 7.97 10.55
N LYS A 75 -9.01 6.83 11.24
CA LYS A 75 -9.24 6.75 12.69
C LYS A 75 -8.11 7.35 13.53
N THR A 76 -6.89 7.40 13.00
CA THR A 76 -5.69 7.67 13.80
C THR A 76 -5.11 9.06 13.54
N TYR A 77 -5.16 9.56 12.31
CA TYR A 77 -4.46 10.76 11.88
C TYR A 77 -5.37 11.81 11.26
N ILE A 78 -4.92 13.07 11.36
CA ILE A 78 -5.48 14.20 10.63
C ILE A 78 -4.80 14.27 9.25
N ILE A 79 -5.59 14.16 8.19
CA ILE A 79 -5.15 14.20 6.79
C ILE A 79 -5.61 15.52 6.18
N LYS A 80 -4.64 16.39 5.90
CA LYS A 80 -4.85 17.66 5.20
C LYS A 80 -4.81 17.50 3.68
N ASP A 81 -3.85 16.71 3.18
CA ASP A 81 -3.68 16.43 1.76
C ASP A 81 -3.48 14.93 1.51
N ALA A 82 -4.57 14.27 1.13
CA ALA A 82 -4.59 12.85 0.78
C ALA A 82 -3.76 12.56 -0.47
N ASN A 83 -3.77 13.44 -1.47
CA ASN A 83 -3.04 13.22 -2.72
C ASN A 83 -1.53 13.17 -2.46
N LYS A 84 -1.02 14.05 -1.60
CA LYS A 84 0.39 14.06 -1.20
C LYS A 84 0.78 12.77 -0.48
N ILE A 85 -0.07 12.27 0.43
CA ILE A 85 0.15 10.99 1.12
C ILE A 85 0.17 9.82 0.14
N ILE A 86 -0.80 9.76 -0.79
CA ILE A 86 -0.90 8.69 -1.79
C ILE A 86 0.33 8.69 -2.70
N ASN A 87 0.75 9.87 -3.19
CA ASN A 87 1.91 10.01 -4.06
C ASN A 87 3.20 9.59 -3.34
N LEU A 88 3.41 10.03 -2.10
CA LEU A 88 4.57 9.62 -1.30
C LEU A 88 4.57 8.12 -1.01
N ALA A 89 3.43 7.54 -0.62
CA ALA A 89 3.33 6.11 -0.34
C ALA A 89 3.58 5.26 -1.60
N THR A 90 3.08 5.72 -2.75
CA THR A 90 3.32 5.05 -4.05
C THR A 90 4.78 5.18 -4.46
N LEU A 91 5.40 6.34 -4.22
CA LEU A 91 6.83 6.55 -4.47
C LEU A 91 7.68 5.61 -3.61
N TYR A 92 7.35 5.45 -2.32
CA TYR A 92 8.04 4.48 -1.45
C TYR A 92 7.91 3.06 -1.98
N LEU A 93 6.73 2.66 -2.46
CA LEU A 93 6.52 1.36 -3.08
C LEU A 93 7.38 1.18 -4.33
N ALA A 94 7.39 2.19 -5.21
CA ALA A 94 8.12 2.16 -6.46
C ALA A 94 9.64 2.11 -6.23
N VAL A 95 10.17 2.94 -5.35
CA VAL A 95 11.62 3.05 -5.13
C VAL A 95 12.15 1.82 -4.37
N ILE A 96 11.50 1.43 -3.28
CA ILE A 96 11.97 0.30 -2.46
C ILE A 96 11.68 -1.03 -3.18
N GLY A 97 10.44 -1.22 -3.63
CA GLY A 97 10.01 -2.44 -4.30
C GLY A 97 10.58 -2.59 -5.71
N GLY A 98 10.72 -1.50 -6.45
CA GLY A 98 11.35 -1.48 -7.77
C GLY A 98 12.87 -1.58 -7.68
N GLY A 99 13.50 -0.89 -6.72
CA GLY A 99 14.95 -1.00 -6.47
C GLY A 99 15.39 -2.43 -6.16
N PHE A 100 14.64 -3.15 -5.32
CA PHE A 100 14.90 -4.56 -5.05
C PHE A 100 14.79 -5.45 -6.30
N ARG A 101 13.85 -5.15 -7.21
CA ARG A 101 13.68 -5.89 -8.47
C ARG A 101 14.79 -5.61 -9.46
N VAL A 102 15.15 -4.35 -9.65
CA VAL A 102 16.29 -3.95 -10.48
C VAL A 102 17.56 -4.64 -9.98
N TYR A 103 17.78 -4.64 -8.66
CA TYR A 103 18.89 -5.38 -8.05
C TYR A 103 18.85 -6.87 -8.42
N ASN A 104 17.71 -7.55 -8.28
CA ASN A 104 17.59 -8.97 -8.63
C ASN A 104 17.81 -9.23 -10.13
N ILE A 105 17.30 -8.38 -11.02
CA ILE A 105 17.48 -8.51 -12.46
C ILE A 105 18.97 -8.40 -12.82
N ILE A 106 19.68 -7.41 -12.23
CA ILE A 106 21.11 -7.23 -12.45
C ILE A 106 21.91 -8.46 -11.99
N HIS A 107 21.54 -9.07 -10.85
CA HIS A 107 22.29 -10.19 -10.27
C HIS A 107 21.95 -11.55 -10.88
N THR A 108 20.72 -11.76 -11.31
CA THR A 108 20.25 -13.06 -11.82
C THR A 108 20.14 -13.10 -13.34
N GLY A 109 20.05 -11.95 -14.00
CA GLY A 109 19.79 -11.84 -15.44
C GLY A 109 18.36 -12.24 -15.85
N ILE A 110 17.48 -12.51 -14.89
CA ILE A 110 16.13 -13.03 -15.15
C ILE A 110 15.10 -11.97 -14.79
N PHE A 111 14.09 -11.80 -15.66
CA PHE A 111 12.89 -11.01 -15.40
C PHE A 111 11.72 -11.94 -15.06
N PRO A 112 11.50 -12.29 -13.78
CA PRO A 112 10.43 -13.20 -13.40
C PRO A 112 9.04 -12.59 -13.62
N TYR A 113 8.04 -13.45 -13.90
CA TYR A 113 6.64 -13.05 -14.05
C TYR A 113 6.06 -12.33 -12.81
N THR A 114 6.67 -12.54 -11.63
CA THR A 114 6.32 -11.83 -10.39
C THR A 114 6.61 -10.32 -10.47
N ASP A 115 7.47 -9.87 -11.38
CA ASP A 115 7.74 -8.45 -11.60
C ASP A 115 6.64 -7.76 -12.40
N LEU A 116 6.00 -8.46 -13.35
CA LEU A 116 4.77 -7.97 -13.98
C LEU A 116 3.65 -7.83 -12.95
N GLY A 117 3.51 -8.82 -12.05
CA GLY A 117 2.56 -8.77 -10.95
C GLY A 117 2.79 -7.56 -10.02
N PHE A 118 4.05 -7.17 -9.82
CA PHE A 118 4.38 -5.96 -9.07
C PHE A 118 3.99 -4.68 -9.78
N LEU A 119 4.24 -4.56 -11.09
CA LEU A 119 3.83 -3.37 -11.85
C LEU A 119 2.31 -3.20 -11.80
N VAL A 120 1.57 -4.29 -11.96
CA VAL A 120 0.10 -4.30 -11.80
C VAL A 120 -0.27 -3.92 -10.35
N GLY A 121 0.42 -4.49 -9.36
CA GLY A 121 0.23 -4.19 -7.95
C GLY A 121 0.48 -2.71 -7.61
N LEU A 122 1.46 -2.06 -8.24
CA LEU A 122 1.77 -0.64 -8.07
C LEU A 122 0.63 0.24 -8.60
N VAL A 123 0.11 -0.08 -9.79
CA VAL A 123 -1.04 0.62 -10.36
C VAL A 123 -2.28 0.44 -9.48
N ILE A 124 -2.55 -0.80 -9.02
CA ILE A 124 -3.67 -1.09 -8.12
C ILE A 124 -3.51 -0.34 -6.80
N PHE A 125 -2.32 -0.36 -6.20
CA PHE A 125 -2.02 0.38 -4.98
C PHE A 125 -2.41 1.85 -5.13
N TYR A 126 -1.95 2.50 -6.21
CA TYR A 126 -2.26 3.90 -6.47
C TYR A 126 -3.76 4.17 -6.67
N MET A 127 -4.42 3.40 -7.54
CA MET A 127 -5.85 3.59 -7.86
C MET A 127 -6.75 3.35 -6.64
N VAL A 128 -6.48 2.28 -5.89
CA VAL A 128 -7.23 1.95 -4.69
C VAL A 128 -6.95 3.00 -3.60
N SER A 129 -5.70 3.46 -3.45
CA SER A 129 -5.37 4.49 -2.46
C SER A 129 -6.13 5.79 -2.74
N LYS A 130 -6.21 6.20 -4.02
CA LYS A 130 -7.06 7.32 -4.46
C LYS A 130 -8.53 7.18 -4.11
N LYS A 131 -9.06 5.96 -4.15
CA LYS A 131 -10.46 5.69 -3.83
C LYS A 131 -10.76 5.78 -2.33
N TYR A 132 -9.84 5.34 -1.48
CA TYR A 132 -10.11 5.11 -0.06
C TYR A 132 -9.42 6.09 0.91
N VAL A 133 -8.27 6.67 0.56
CA VAL A 133 -7.61 7.67 1.40
C VAL A 133 -8.24 9.04 1.14
N LYS A 134 -8.76 9.69 2.17
CA LYS A 134 -9.51 10.96 2.07
C LYS A 134 -9.02 12.00 3.06
N ASN A 135 -9.18 13.26 2.70
CA ASN A 135 -9.01 14.38 3.62
C ASN A 135 -10.07 14.29 4.72
N ASN A 136 -9.65 14.50 5.97
CA ASN A 136 -10.54 14.46 7.12
C ASN A 136 -10.29 15.62 8.10
N TYR A 137 -9.51 16.61 7.67
CA TYR A 137 -9.32 17.86 8.39
C TYR A 137 -10.51 18.78 8.16
N VAL A 138 -11.17 19.20 9.24
CA VAL A 138 -12.14 20.30 9.24
C VAL A 138 -11.40 21.53 9.75
N SER A 139 -11.27 22.55 8.92
CA SER A 139 -10.71 23.84 9.35
C SER A 139 -11.55 24.38 10.50
N ALA A 140 -10.92 24.78 11.60
CA ALA A 140 -11.63 25.56 12.62
C ALA A 140 -12.15 26.85 11.98
N PRO A 141 -13.33 27.37 12.39
CA PRO A 141 -13.78 28.69 11.97
C PRO A 141 -12.68 29.71 12.28
N GLN A 142 -12.25 30.48 11.29
CA GLN A 142 -11.32 31.57 11.56
C GLN A 142 -12.02 32.57 12.49
N PRO A 143 -11.37 33.05 13.56
CA PRO A 143 -11.92 34.14 14.35
C PRO A 143 -12.17 35.31 13.40
N GLN A 144 -13.43 35.72 13.28
CA GLN A 144 -13.80 36.88 12.49
C GLN A 144 -12.93 38.03 12.95
N SER A 145 -12.07 38.52 12.05
CA SER A 145 -11.28 39.72 12.27
C SER A 145 -12.26 40.81 12.68
N GLN A 146 -12.25 41.17 13.96
CA GLN A 146 -13.02 42.30 14.47
C GLN A 146 -12.48 43.52 13.73
N VAL A 147 -13.24 43.96 12.73
CA VAL A 147 -12.97 45.20 12.02
C VAL A 147 -13.11 46.30 13.08
N PRO A 148 -12.06 47.06 13.41
CA PRO A 148 -12.21 48.18 14.31
C PRO A 148 -13.19 49.16 13.68
N VAL A 149 -14.27 49.44 14.39
CA VAL A 149 -15.18 50.54 14.06
C VAL A 149 -14.38 51.81 14.31
N VAL A 150 -14.05 52.51 13.23
CA VAL A 150 -13.43 53.86 13.26
C VAL A 150 -14.54 54.90 13.36
#